data_AF-A0A0C3E776-F1
#
_entry.id   AF-A0A0C3E776-F1
#
_cell.length_a   1.000
_cell.length_b   1.000
_cell.length_c   1.000
_cell.angle_alpha   90.00
_cell.angle_beta   90.00
_cell.angle_gamma   90.00
#
_symmetry.space_group_name_H-M   'P 1'
#
loop_
_entity.id
_entity.type
_entity.pdbx_description
1 polymer ?
#
loop_
_entity_poly.entity_id
_entity_poly.type
_entity_poly.pdbx_seq_one_letter_code
_entity_poly.pdbx_strand_id
1 'polypeptide(L)'
;MFLMEVRDRAFPLLLRKTGDATPLLHAMRIGQSHRDVAILLLGAFSRWINHLDDSEVQLPKTRVILKALRTNLKLAIDYGLYKSQSDLIASFLQTLVMSEGDKWVKSQISTVSLALRSGTVGKPISTAEAAVRKFATKELSKADAIAALEDYVANATIDLLLLSAWSMALESIDGQPIPFYYFARDDRVFRAFADRTEMHRSAIHRNLSRRLKWQLRLLGQVLEGRNTTYRVGALFSNKVAADHSVGKSRTVGQ
;
A
#
# COMPACT_ATOMS: atom_id res chain seq x y z
N MET A 1 -5.53 26.34 -9.54
CA MET A 1 -4.24 26.52 -8.84
C MET A 1 -4.37 26.46 -7.31
N PHE A 2 -5.48 26.89 -6.69
CA PHE A 2 -5.65 26.95 -5.22
C PHE A 2 -5.74 25.61 -4.46
N LEU A 3 -6.38 24.57 -5.03
CA LEU A 3 -6.58 23.28 -4.33
C LEU A 3 -5.26 22.54 -4.05
N MET A 4 -4.29 22.65 -4.97
CA MET A 4 -2.97 22.02 -4.81
C MET A 4 -2.16 22.70 -3.69
N GLU A 5 -2.28 24.02 -3.54
CA GLU A 5 -1.66 24.76 -2.44
C GLU A 5 -2.29 24.41 -1.09
N VAL A 6 -3.63 24.28 -1.02
CA VAL A 6 -4.32 23.83 0.18
C VAL A 6 -3.94 22.39 0.54
N ARG A 7 -3.81 21.49 -0.44
CA ARG A 7 -3.29 20.13 -0.22
C ARG A 7 -1.91 20.16 0.43
N ASP A 8 -0.99 20.97 -0.09
CA ASP A 8 0.41 20.95 0.34
C ASP A 8 0.64 21.69 1.66
N ARG A 9 -0.13 22.75 1.94
CA ARG A 9 0.11 23.64 3.10
C ARG A 9 -0.94 23.53 4.20
N ALA A 10 -2.13 23.02 3.90
CA ALA A 10 -3.26 23.02 4.82
C ALA A 10 -4.22 21.83 4.61
N PHE A 11 -3.65 20.64 4.34
CA PHE A 11 -4.41 19.42 4.07
C PHE A 11 -5.60 19.15 5.02
N PRO A 12 -5.49 19.38 6.36
CA PRO A 12 -6.61 19.14 7.27
C PRO A 12 -7.89 19.92 6.93
N LEU A 13 -7.79 21.04 6.21
CA LEU A 13 -8.96 21.79 5.75
C LEU A 13 -9.82 21.01 4.75
N LEU A 14 -9.23 20.10 3.97
CA LEU A 14 -9.95 19.26 3.01
C LEU A 14 -10.80 18.16 3.69
N LEU A 15 -10.54 17.90 4.98
CA LEU A 15 -11.24 16.90 5.79
C LEU A 15 -12.20 17.51 6.80
N ARG A 16 -12.08 18.81 7.03
CA ARG A 16 -12.92 19.54 7.96
C ARG A 16 -14.34 19.66 7.38
N LYS A 17 -15.34 19.47 8.23
CA LYS A 17 -16.73 19.76 7.87
C LYS A 17 -16.95 21.27 7.84
N THR A 18 -17.62 21.74 6.80
CA THR A 18 -18.15 23.10 6.71
C THR A 18 -19.66 22.97 6.58
N GLY A 19 -20.40 23.38 7.62
CA GLY A 19 -21.81 22.99 7.75
C GLY A 19 -21.94 21.51 8.11
N ASP A 20 -22.70 20.75 7.32
CA ASP A 20 -23.03 19.34 7.57
C ASP A 20 -22.14 18.34 6.79
N ALA A 21 -21.33 18.82 5.84
CA ALA A 21 -20.55 17.98 4.93
C ALA A 21 -19.04 18.36 4.90
N THR A 22 -18.20 17.37 4.58
CA THR A 22 -16.82 17.62 4.15
C THR A 22 -16.82 18.09 2.69
N PRO A 23 -15.75 18.75 2.21
CA PRO A 23 -15.62 19.15 0.80
C PRO A 23 -15.89 17.99 -0.18
N LEU A 24 -15.36 16.79 0.10
CA LEU A 24 -15.58 15.61 -0.74
C LEU A 24 -17.06 15.19 -0.73
N LEU A 25 -17.67 15.08 0.46
CA LEU A 25 -19.07 14.68 0.56
C LEU A 25 -19.99 15.70 -0.12
N HIS A 26 -19.70 16.99 0.01
CA HIS A 26 -20.45 18.05 -0.65
C HIS A 26 -20.39 17.91 -2.17
N ALA A 27 -19.19 17.76 -2.75
CA ALA A 27 -19.02 17.55 -4.19
C ALA A 27 -19.77 16.30 -4.69
N MET A 28 -19.71 15.19 -3.95
CA MET A 28 -20.44 13.97 -4.30
C MET A 28 -21.97 14.13 -4.23
N ARG A 29 -22.49 14.92 -3.28
CA ARG A 29 -23.94 15.17 -3.13
C ARG A 29 -24.51 16.02 -4.26
N ILE A 30 -23.73 16.94 -4.83
CA ILE A 30 -24.17 17.72 -6.00
C ILE A 30 -24.32 16.83 -7.24
N GLY A 31 -23.49 15.79 -7.34
CA GLY A 31 -23.57 14.78 -8.39
C GLY A 31 -22.65 15.05 -9.57
N GLN A 32 -23.09 14.67 -10.78
CA GLN A 32 -22.20 14.52 -11.93
C GLN A 32 -21.47 15.81 -12.34
N SER A 33 -22.09 16.99 -12.15
CA SER A 33 -21.46 18.28 -12.46
C SER A 33 -20.22 18.60 -11.63
N HIS A 34 -20.04 17.93 -10.49
CA HIS A 34 -18.89 18.12 -9.58
C HIS A 34 -18.04 16.86 -9.42
N ARG A 35 -18.23 15.88 -10.32
CA ARG A 35 -17.47 14.63 -10.28
C ARG A 35 -15.97 14.85 -10.37
N ASP A 36 -15.52 15.77 -11.22
CA ASP A 36 -14.10 16.09 -11.38
C ASP A 36 -13.50 16.70 -10.11
N VAL A 37 -14.28 17.49 -9.38
CA VAL A 37 -13.86 18.03 -8.08
C VAL A 37 -13.68 16.90 -7.06
N ALA A 38 -14.61 15.94 -7.03
CA ALA A 38 -14.47 14.76 -6.16
C ALA A 38 -13.23 13.93 -6.53
N ILE A 39 -12.96 13.73 -7.82
CA ILE A 39 -11.75 13.05 -8.32
C ILE A 39 -10.48 13.80 -7.89
N LEU A 40 -10.44 15.12 -8.05
CA LEU A 40 -9.29 15.94 -7.64
C LEU A 40 -9.03 15.85 -6.13
N LEU A 41 -10.08 15.85 -5.31
CA LEU A 41 -9.97 15.68 -3.85
C LEU A 41 -9.45 14.28 -3.48
N LEU A 42 -9.94 13.23 -4.14
CA LEU A 42 -9.44 11.87 -3.94
C LEU A 42 -7.97 11.73 -4.34
N GLY A 43 -7.57 12.35 -5.45
CA GLY A 43 -6.16 12.41 -5.86
C GLY A 43 -5.29 13.14 -4.84
N ALA A 44 -5.80 14.24 -4.24
CA ALA A 44 -5.11 14.93 -3.16
C ALA A 44 -4.97 14.05 -1.91
N PHE A 45 -5.99 13.26 -1.57
CA PHE A 45 -5.97 12.33 -0.44
C PHE A 45 -4.94 11.22 -0.64
N SER A 46 -5.00 10.54 -1.79
CA SER A 46 -4.06 9.47 -2.14
C SER A 46 -2.60 9.98 -2.10
N ARG A 47 -2.34 11.16 -2.70
CA ARG A 47 -1.02 11.76 -2.68
C ARG A 47 -0.53 12.03 -1.25
N TRP A 48 -1.37 12.61 -0.40
CA TRP A 48 -1.00 12.89 1.00
C TRP A 48 -0.66 11.61 1.77
N ILE A 49 -1.44 10.53 1.61
CA ILE A 49 -1.18 9.24 2.26
C ILE A 49 0.16 8.65 1.83
N ASN A 50 0.47 8.70 0.52
CA ASN A 50 1.72 8.16 -0.02
C ASN A 50 2.95 8.97 0.38
N HIS A 51 2.80 10.29 0.57
CA HIS A 51 3.89 11.19 0.96
C HIS A 51 3.94 11.47 2.47
N LEU A 52 3.12 10.80 3.29
CA LEU A 52 3.19 10.94 4.74
C LEU A 52 4.51 10.36 5.27
N ASP A 53 5.28 11.22 5.92
CA ASP A 53 6.59 10.93 6.48
C ASP A 53 6.50 9.98 7.69
N ASP A 54 7.46 9.06 7.79
CA ASP A 54 7.46 8.02 8.82
C ASP A 54 7.54 8.58 10.24
N SER A 55 8.21 9.73 10.43
CA SER A 55 8.28 10.45 11.70
C SER A 55 6.92 11.05 12.12
N GLU A 56 6.06 11.35 11.15
CA GLU A 56 4.77 11.98 11.41
C GLU A 56 3.64 10.97 11.63
N VAL A 57 3.74 9.75 11.07
CA VAL A 57 2.69 8.72 11.14
C VAL A 57 2.27 8.43 12.58
N GLN A 58 3.23 8.44 13.51
CA GLN A 58 2.98 8.10 14.91
C GLN A 58 2.40 9.26 15.73
N LEU A 59 2.38 10.49 15.19
CA LEU A 59 1.87 11.64 15.91
C LEU A 59 0.35 11.50 16.16
N PRO A 60 -0.15 11.81 17.38
CA PRO A 60 -1.58 11.72 17.68
C PRO A 60 -2.46 12.51 16.72
N LYS A 61 -2.01 13.71 16.30
CA LYS A 61 -2.71 14.55 15.32
C LYS A 61 -2.84 13.85 13.96
N THR A 62 -1.79 13.19 13.49
CA THR A 62 -1.80 12.43 12.24
C THR A 62 -2.79 11.28 12.29
N ARG A 63 -2.91 10.59 13.42
CA ARG A 63 -3.93 9.54 13.61
C ARG A 63 -5.36 10.07 13.49
N VAL A 64 -5.64 11.28 13.97
CA VAL A 64 -6.95 11.94 13.79
C VAL A 64 -7.22 12.21 12.30
N ILE A 65 -6.21 12.70 11.58
CA ILE A 65 -6.28 12.96 10.13
C ILE A 65 -6.54 11.66 9.36
N LEU A 66 -5.79 10.58 9.66
CA LEU A 66 -5.96 9.28 9.02
C LEU A 66 -7.37 8.69 9.25
N LYS A 67 -7.94 8.84 10.45
CA LYS A 67 -9.33 8.43 10.73
C LYS A 67 -10.36 9.22 9.90
N ALA A 68 -10.16 10.53 9.79
CA ALA A 68 -11.01 11.38 8.96
C ALA A 68 -10.89 11.02 7.47
N LEU A 69 -9.67 10.76 6.98
CA LEU A 69 -9.42 10.27 5.63
C LEU A 69 -10.13 8.95 5.37
N ARG A 70 -9.95 7.96 6.26
CA ARG A 70 -10.60 6.65 6.15
C ARG A 70 -12.10 6.78 5.95
N THR A 71 -12.75 7.65 6.72
CA THR A 71 -14.19 7.90 6.63
C THR A 71 -14.56 8.50 5.27
N ASN A 72 -13.81 9.48 4.78
CA ASN A 72 -14.05 10.12 3.48
C ASN A 72 -13.82 9.17 2.30
N LEU A 73 -12.75 8.36 2.34
CA LEU A 73 -12.45 7.36 1.31
C LEU A 73 -13.51 6.25 1.29
N LYS A 74 -13.97 5.80 2.46
CA LYS A 74 -15.07 4.83 2.55
C LYS A 74 -16.35 5.39 1.92
N LEU A 75 -16.70 6.63 2.23
CA LEU A 75 -17.83 7.30 1.59
C LEU A 75 -17.68 7.35 0.06
N ALA A 76 -16.51 7.71 -0.46
CA ALA A 76 -16.28 7.70 -1.91
C ALA A 76 -16.45 6.32 -2.56
N ILE A 77 -16.00 5.26 -1.89
CA ILE A 77 -16.23 3.88 -2.32
C ILE A 77 -17.73 3.56 -2.31
N ASP A 78 -18.44 3.97 -1.26
CA ASP A 78 -19.88 3.76 -1.13
C ASP A 78 -20.69 4.56 -2.16
N TYR A 79 -20.18 5.70 -2.64
CA TYR A 79 -20.73 6.46 -3.77
C TYR A 79 -20.30 5.91 -5.15
N GLY A 80 -19.49 4.85 -5.20
CA GLY A 80 -19.12 4.19 -6.46
C GLY A 80 -17.98 4.84 -7.23
N LEU A 81 -17.21 5.75 -6.61
CA LEU A 81 -16.12 6.46 -7.29
C LEU A 81 -14.93 5.56 -7.65
N TYR A 82 -14.83 4.36 -7.06
CA TYR A 82 -13.80 3.37 -7.39
C TYR A 82 -13.84 2.93 -8.87
N LYS A 83 -15.00 3.02 -9.54
CA LYS A 83 -15.14 2.71 -10.97
C LYS A 83 -14.33 3.66 -11.87
N SER A 84 -14.03 4.85 -11.37
CA SER A 84 -13.26 5.89 -12.08
C SER A 84 -11.90 6.18 -11.45
N GLN A 85 -11.55 5.53 -10.34
CA GLN A 85 -10.33 5.76 -9.56
C GLN A 85 -9.79 4.43 -9.05
N SER A 86 -8.85 3.84 -9.79
CA SER A 86 -8.24 2.54 -9.49
C SER A 86 -7.61 2.50 -8.09
N ASP A 87 -6.96 3.61 -7.70
CA ASP A 87 -6.13 3.64 -6.49
C ASP A 87 -6.94 3.94 -5.22
N LEU A 88 -8.25 4.18 -5.35
CA LEU A 88 -9.12 4.55 -4.23
C LEU A 88 -9.17 3.45 -3.17
N ILE A 89 -9.28 2.20 -3.62
CA ILE A 89 -9.38 1.03 -2.72
C ILE A 89 -8.05 0.81 -2.01
N ALA A 90 -6.93 0.86 -2.73
CA ALA A 90 -5.61 0.76 -2.16
C ALA A 90 -5.38 1.88 -1.11
N SER A 91 -5.69 3.13 -1.45
CA SER A 91 -5.58 4.27 -0.54
C SER A 91 -6.44 4.11 0.72
N PHE A 92 -7.66 3.57 0.57
CA PHE A 92 -8.55 3.27 1.70
C PHE A 92 -7.96 2.20 2.62
N LEU A 93 -7.53 1.06 2.07
CA LEU A 93 -6.99 -0.05 2.86
C LEU A 93 -5.66 0.32 3.53
N GLN A 94 -4.81 1.07 2.84
CA GLN A 94 -3.58 1.64 3.39
C GLN A 94 -3.89 2.55 4.59
N THR A 95 -4.82 3.49 4.42
CA THR A 95 -5.24 4.40 5.50
C THR A 95 -5.86 3.65 6.67
N LEU A 96 -6.65 2.61 6.39
CA LEU A 96 -7.22 1.74 7.41
C LEU A 96 -6.12 1.07 8.24
N VAL A 97 -5.11 0.48 7.59
CA VAL A 97 -4.00 -0.14 8.29
C VAL A 97 -3.23 0.87 9.12
N MET A 98 -2.91 2.04 8.56
CA MET A 98 -2.14 3.09 9.25
C MET A 98 -2.89 3.71 10.45
N SER A 99 -4.22 3.69 10.44
CA SER A 99 -5.03 4.27 11.52
C SER A 99 -5.41 3.28 12.61
N GLU A 100 -5.60 2.00 12.28
CA GLU A 100 -6.14 1.01 13.23
C GLU A 100 -5.70 -0.45 12.96
N GLY A 101 -4.82 -0.71 11.99
CA GLY A 101 -4.45 -2.06 11.55
C GLY A 101 -3.40 -2.78 12.39
N ASP A 102 -2.67 -2.10 13.27
CA ASP A 102 -1.52 -2.67 14.01
C ASP A 102 -1.83 -4.01 14.71
N LYS A 103 -2.98 -4.08 15.39
CA LYS A 103 -3.41 -5.30 16.10
C LYS A 103 -3.63 -6.46 15.14
N TRP A 104 -4.24 -6.18 13.99
CA TRP A 104 -4.50 -7.19 12.97
C TRP A 104 -3.19 -7.66 12.33
N VAL A 105 -2.31 -6.74 11.91
CA VAL A 105 -1.00 -7.07 11.31
C VAL A 105 -0.20 -7.95 12.27
N LYS A 106 -0.10 -7.56 13.55
CA LYS A 106 0.61 -8.35 14.58
C LYS A 106 0.04 -9.76 14.72
N SER A 107 -1.28 -9.91 14.74
CA SER A 107 -1.92 -11.23 14.83
C SER A 107 -1.65 -12.09 13.60
N GLN A 108 -1.65 -11.50 12.40
CA GLN A 108 -1.36 -12.23 11.17
C GLN A 108 0.12 -12.61 11.07
N ILE A 109 1.04 -11.78 11.57
CA ILE A 109 2.46 -12.12 11.69
C ILE A 109 2.64 -13.41 12.49
N SER A 110 1.99 -13.55 13.64
CA SER A 110 2.08 -14.78 14.44
C SER A 110 1.53 -16.00 13.70
N THR A 111 0.41 -15.84 13.00
CA THR A 111 -0.25 -16.92 12.24
C THR A 111 0.61 -17.38 11.05
N VAL A 112 1.11 -16.44 10.26
CA VAL A 112 1.95 -16.72 9.08
C VAL A 112 3.33 -17.23 9.51
N SER A 113 3.88 -16.78 10.64
CA SER A 113 5.12 -17.34 11.21
C SER A 113 4.98 -18.82 11.56
N LEU A 114 3.83 -19.24 12.12
CA LEU A 114 3.57 -20.66 12.39
C LEU A 114 3.49 -21.48 11.08
N ALA A 115 2.84 -20.92 10.05
CA ALA A 115 2.80 -21.55 8.73
C ALA A 115 4.21 -21.66 8.10
N LEU A 116 5.06 -20.64 8.26
CA LEU A 116 6.45 -20.65 7.77
C LEU A 116 7.31 -21.71 8.47
N ARG A 117 7.12 -21.92 9.78
CA ARG A 117 7.79 -23.01 10.53
C ARG A 117 7.37 -24.39 10.04
N SER A 118 6.08 -24.56 9.78
CA SER A 118 5.49 -25.81 9.26
C SER A 118 5.85 -26.09 7.79
N GLY A 119 6.40 -25.09 7.09
CA GLY A 119 6.87 -25.19 5.72
C GLY A 119 5.78 -25.39 4.67
N THR A 120 6.03 -26.25 3.69
CA THR A 120 5.10 -26.43 2.55
C THR A 120 3.74 -26.92 3.03
N VAL A 121 3.71 -27.77 4.05
CA VAL A 121 2.49 -28.25 4.73
C VAL A 121 1.69 -27.08 5.30
N GLY A 122 2.36 -26.07 5.86
CA GLY A 122 1.72 -24.87 6.43
C GLY A 122 1.16 -23.88 5.39
N LYS A 123 1.49 -24.06 4.10
CA LYS A 123 1.03 -23.20 2.98
C LYS A 123 1.08 -21.69 3.30
N PRO A 124 2.25 -21.14 3.69
CA PRO A 124 2.36 -19.78 4.24
C PRO A 124 1.86 -18.68 3.30
N ILE A 125 2.06 -18.82 1.98
CA ILE A 125 1.56 -17.86 0.98
C ILE A 125 0.03 -17.84 0.97
N SER A 126 -0.61 -19.01 0.88
CA SER A 126 -2.08 -19.13 0.90
C SER A 126 -2.67 -18.64 2.21
N THR A 127 -2.01 -18.92 3.34
CA THR A 127 -2.42 -18.42 4.67
C THR A 127 -2.38 -16.89 4.72
N ALA A 128 -1.30 -16.26 4.22
CA ALA A 128 -1.18 -14.81 4.15
C ALA A 128 -2.21 -14.19 3.20
N GLU A 129 -2.37 -14.75 2.00
CA GLU A 129 -3.34 -14.28 1.00
C GLU A 129 -4.78 -14.33 1.53
N ALA A 130 -5.17 -15.47 2.13
CA ALA A 130 -6.50 -15.63 2.70
C ALA A 130 -6.76 -14.63 3.83
N ALA A 131 -5.75 -14.35 4.66
CA ALA A 131 -5.87 -13.35 5.73
C ALA A 131 -6.09 -11.95 5.16
N VAL A 132 -5.30 -11.53 4.16
CA VAL A 132 -5.42 -10.21 3.52
C VAL A 132 -6.76 -10.08 2.78
N ARG A 133 -7.15 -11.09 2.01
CA ARG A 133 -8.42 -11.10 1.28
C ARG A 133 -9.60 -11.01 2.24
N LYS A 134 -9.58 -11.76 3.34
CA LYS A 134 -10.60 -11.67 4.40
C LYS A 134 -10.64 -10.29 5.06
N PHE A 135 -9.49 -9.69 5.31
CA PHE A 135 -9.39 -8.34 5.87
C PHE A 135 -10.01 -7.31 4.93
N ALA A 136 -9.60 -7.29 3.66
CA ALA A 136 -10.08 -6.32 2.70
C ALA A 136 -11.58 -6.49 2.38
N THR A 137 -12.05 -7.73 2.17
CA THR A 137 -13.47 -7.99 1.87
C THR A 137 -14.41 -7.64 3.02
N LYS A 138 -13.97 -7.81 4.27
CA LYS A 138 -14.74 -7.38 5.44
C LYS A 138 -15.02 -5.87 5.43
N GLU A 139 -14.07 -5.09 4.93
CA GLU A 139 -14.12 -3.62 4.95
C GLU A 139 -14.74 -3.05 3.67
N LEU A 140 -14.68 -3.80 2.58
CA LEU A 140 -15.28 -3.52 1.28
C LEU A 140 -16.59 -4.31 1.13
N SER A 141 -17.66 -3.79 1.73
CA SER A 141 -19.01 -4.38 1.70
C SER A 141 -19.66 -4.56 0.31
N LYS A 142 -18.96 -4.27 -0.81
CA LYS A 142 -19.50 -4.29 -2.18
C LYS A 142 -18.69 -5.19 -3.12
N ALA A 143 -19.35 -6.11 -3.81
CA ALA A 143 -18.71 -7.09 -4.69
C ALA A 143 -17.91 -6.47 -5.86
N ASP A 144 -18.45 -5.44 -6.52
CA ASP A 144 -17.77 -4.75 -7.63
C ASP A 144 -16.43 -4.11 -7.23
N ALA A 145 -16.28 -3.72 -5.96
CA ALA A 145 -15.04 -3.16 -5.44
C ALA A 145 -13.97 -4.25 -5.21
N ILE A 146 -14.38 -5.51 -5.04
CA ILE A 146 -13.47 -6.64 -4.80
C ILE A 146 -12.63 -6.95 -6.05
N ALA A 147 -13.16 -6.71 -7.25
CA ALA A 147 -12.42 -6.96 -8.50
C ALA A 147 -11.16 -6.09 -8.65
N ALA A 148 -11.14 -4.91 -8.01
CA ALA A 148 -10.00 -3.99 -8.03
C ALA A 148 -9.01 -4.24 -6.87
N LEU A 149 -9.13 -5.38 -6.17
CA LEU A 149 -8.35 -5.67 -4.96
C LEU A 149 -7.08 -6.49 -5.23
N GLU A 150 -6.97 -7.15 -6.38
CA GLU A 150 -5.95 -8.20 -6.59
C GLU A 150 -4.51 -7.67 -6.45
N ASP A 151 -4.22 -6.48 -6.99
CA ASP A 151 -2.88 -5.87 -6.87
C ASP A 151 -2.52 -5.56 -5.41
N TYR A 152 -3.50 -5.04 -4.65
CA TYR A 152 -3.32 -4.80 -3.22
C TYR A 152 -3.09 -6.11 -2.46
N VAL A 153 -3.90 -7.15 -2.73
CA VAL A 153 -3.77 -8.45 -2.08
C VAL A 153 -2.41 -9.06 -2.35
N ALA A 154 -1.93 -9.02 -3.60
CA ALA A 154 -0.62 -9.54 -3.96
C ALA A 154 0.50 -8.84 -3.17
N ASN A 155 0.50 -7.50 -3.10
CA ASN A 155 1.51 -6.73 -2.39
C ASN A 155 1.44 -6.96 -0.87
N ALA A 156 0.26 -6.86 -0.28
CA ALA A 156 0.04 -7.06 1.16
C ALA A 156 0.36 -8.50 1.61
N THR A 157 0.14 -9.49 0.75
CA THR A 157 0.51 -10.90 1.02
C THR A 157 2.02 -11.04 1.19
N ILE A 158 2.79 -10.41 0.31
CA ILE A 158 4.26 -10.41 0.36
C ILE A 158 4.73 -9.72 1.63
N ASP A 159 4.16 -8.57 1.96
CA ASP A 159 4.51 -7.84 3.16
C ASP A 159 4.27 -8.68 4.42
N LEU A 160 3.16 -9.42 4.52
CA LEU A 160 2.94 -10.34 5.65
C LEU A 160 4.02 -11.42 5.72
N LEU A 161 4.46 -11.97 4.59
CA LEU A 161 5.53 -12.97 4.56
C LEU A 161 6.86 -12.39 5.03
N LEU A 162 7.22 -11.18 4.58
CA LEU A 162 8.43 -10.47 5.00
C LEU A 162 8.42 -10.14 6.48
N LEU A 163 7.33 -9.55 6.97
CA LEU A 163 7.14 -9.21 8.38
C LEU A 163 7.21 -10.45 9.27
N SER A 164 6.62 -11.57 8.82
CA SER A 164 6.63 -12.84 9.55
C SER A 164 8.02 -13.46 9.61
N ALA A 165 8.70 -13.54 8.46
CA ALA A 165 10.06 -14.08 8.41
C ALA A 165 11.04 -13.24 9.23
N TRP A 166 10.90 -11.91 9.21
CA TRP A 166 11.70 -11.02 10.06
C TRP A 166 11.36 -11.19 11.54
N SER A 167 10.07 -11.29 11.89
CA SER A 167 9.66 -11.55 13.28
C SER A 167 10.24 -12.85 13.82
N MET A 168 10.33 -13.90 12.99
CA MET A 168 10.99 -15.16 13.36
C MET A 168 12.50 -14.98 13.55
N ALA A 169 13.15 -14.12 12.77
CA ALA A 169 14.59 -13.86 12.91
C ALA A 169 14.90 -13.18 14.25
N LEU A 170 14.08 -12.21 14.65
CA LEU A 170 14.21 -11.45 15.91
C LEU A 170 14.10 -12.32 17.18
N GLU A 171 13.63 -13.56 17.07
CA GLU A 171 13.66 -14.53 18.19
C GLU A 171 15.07 -15.01 18.52
N SER A 172 16.05 -14.80 17.63
CA SER A 172 17.42 -15.32 17.77
C SER A 172 18.51 -14.30 17.44
N ILE A 173 18.13 -13.08 17.05
CA ILE A 173 19.06 -11.97 16.80
C ILE A 173 18.53 -10.72 17.51
N ASP A 174 19.44 -9.90 18.01
CA ASP A 174 19.10 -8.57 18.50
C ASP A 174 18.92 -7.62 17.32
N GLY A 175 17.72 -7.12 17.12
CA GLY A 175 17.33 -6.28 16.00
C GLY A 175 15.98 -5.61 16.22
N GLN A 176 15.64 -4.65 15.38
CA GLN A 176 14.40 -3.88 15.54
C GLN A 176 13.24 -4.48 14.73
N PRO A 177 11.97 -4.38 15.18
CA PRO A 177 10.79 -4.82 14.42
C PRO A 177 10.48 -3.88 13.24
N ILE A 178 9.92 -4.39 12.14
CA ILE A 178 9.54 -3.54 10.99
C ILE A 178 8.26 -2.83 11.39
N PRO A 179 8.15 -1.50 11.24
CA PRO A 179 6.96 -0.80 11.67
C PRO A 179 5.72 -1.26 10.90
N PHE A 180 4.62 -1.57 11.59
CA PHE A 180 3.42 -2.11 10.95
C PHE A 180 2.73 -1.13 10.01
N TYR A 181 2.92 0.17 10.22
CA TYR A 181 2.43 1.19 9.31
C TYR A 181 3.17 1.22 7.97
N TYR A 182 4.20 0.40 7.74
CA TYR A 182 4.78 0.18 6.41
C TYR A 182 3.94 -0.81 5.58
N PHE A 183 3.10 -1.61 6.23
CA PHE A 183 2.36 -2.68 5.59
C PHE A 183 1.49 -2.18 4.42
N ALA A 184 1.64 -2.84 3.27
CA ALA A 184 1.00 -2.52 2.02
C ALA A 184 1.22 -1.07 1.57
N ARG A 185 2.37 -0.47 1.92
CA ARG A 185 2.82 0.86 1.44
C ARG A 185 4.01 0.69 0.52
N ASP A 186 3.76 0.81 -0.78
CA ASP A 186 4.77 0.78 -1.85
C ASP A 186 5.81 -0.34 -1.59
N ASP A 187 7.10 -0.01 -1.50
CA ASP A 187 8.19 -0.95 -1.24
C ASP A 187 8.80 -0.83 0.18
N ARG A 188 8.14 -0.11 1.11
CA ARG A 188 8.71 0.23 2.43
C ARG A 188 9.05 -1.00 3.28
N VAL A 189 8.17 -2.01 3.30
CA VAL A 189 8.43 -3.28 4.02
C VAL A 189 9.62 -4.02 3.42
N PHE A 190 9.68 -4.10 2.08
CA PHE A 190 10.78 -4.75 1.40
C PHE A 190 12.12 -4.05 1.65
N ARG A 191 12.19 -2.72 1.53
CA ARG A 191 13.43 -1.97 1.83
C ARG A 191 13.88 -2.18 3.27
N ALA A 192 12.97 -2.02 4.23
CA ALA A 192 13.28 -2.24 5.63
C ALA A 192 13.75 -3.68 5.90
N PHE A 193 13.13 -4.66 5.24
CA PHE A 193 13.55 -6.06 5.31
C PHE A 193 14.96 -6.25 4.75
N ALA A 194 15.22 -5.78 3.53
CA ALA A 194 16.51 -5.90 2.86
C ALA A 194 17.64 -5.27 3.68
N ASP A 195 17.46 -4.01 4.10
CA ASP A 195 18.44 -3.25 4.89
C ASP A 195 18.80 -4.00 6.19
N ARG A 196 17.80 -4.57 6.86
CA ARG A 196 18.01 -5.29 8.12
C ARG A 196 18.63 -6.66 7.91
N THR A 197 18.26 -7.36 6.84
CA THR A 197 18.91 -8.63 6.52
C THR A 197 20.40 -8.43 6.21
N GLU A 198 20.77 -7.32 5.56
CA GLU A 198 22.17 -7.00 5.31
C GLU A 198 22.89 -6.55 6.59
N MET A 199 22.30 -5.63 7.36
CA MET A 199 22.87 -5.15 8.63
C MET A 199 23.13 -6.29 9.62
N HIS A 200 22.25 -7.29 9.68
CA HIS A 200 22.36 -8.42 10.60
C HIS A 200 22.94 -9.69 9.94
N ARG A 201 23.57 -9.60 8.77
CA ARG A 201 24.05 -10.77 8.00
C ARG A 201 24.89 -11.75 8.81
N SER A 202 25.83 -11.25 9.62
CA SER A 202 26.69 -12.08 10.48
C SER A 202 25.93 -12.76 11.62
N ALA A 203 24.95 -12.08 12.22
CA ALA A 203 24.09 -12.67 13.25
C ALA A 203 23.15 -13.72 12.65
N ILE A 204 22.58 -13.41 11.48
CA ILE A 204 21.75 -14.34 10.70
C ILE A 204 22.52 -15.62 10.39
N HIS A 205 23.77 -15.49 9.91
CA HIS A 205 24.61 -16.64 9.58
C HIS A 205 24.92 -17.51 10.80
N ARG A 206 25.13 -16.92 11.98
CA ARG A 206 25.49 -17.66 13.20
C ARG A 206 24.27 -18.29 13.89
N ASN A 207 23.17 -17.54 14.02
CA ASN A 207 22.13 -17.87 14.99
C ASN A 207 20.88 -18.50 14.36
N LEU A 208 20.56 -18.22 13.09
CA LEU A 208 19.32 -18.71 12.49
C LEU A 208 19.42 -20.16 12.00
N SER A 209 18.29 -20.86 12.00
CA SER A 209 18.17 -22.19 11.42
C SER A 209 18.44 -22.18 9.91
N ARG A 210 18.91 -23.30 9.35
CA ARG A 210 19.13 -23.46 7.89
C ARG A 210 17.87 -23.13 7.09
N ARG A 211 16.71 -23.52 7.60
CA ARG A 211 15.40 -23.28 7.00
C ARG A 211 15.09 -21.78 6.93
N LEU A 212 15.20 -21.06 8.04
CA LEU A 212 14.89 -19.63 8.08
C LEU A 212 15.87 -18.82 7.22
N LYS A 213 17.17 -19.16 7.23
CA LYS A 213 18.16 -18.57 6.30
C LYS A 213 17.77 -18.76 4.84
N TRP A 214 17.29 -19.94 4.47
CA TRP A 214 16.80 -20.20 3.11
C TRP A 214 15.55 -19.38 2.80
N GLN A 215 14.58 -19.30 3.73
CA GLN A 215 13.37 -18.49 3.56
C GLN A 215 13.69 -17.01 3.36
N LEU A 216 14.58 -16.43 4.18
CA LEU A 216 15.00 -15.03 4.04
C LEU A 216 15.66 -14.76 2.68
N ARG A 217 16.56 -15.64 2.23
CA ARG A 217 17.20 -15.52 0.91
C ARG A 217 16.20 -15.62 -0.23
N LEU A 218 15.28 -16.59 -0.18
CA LEU A 218 14.25 -16.75 -1.20
C LEU A 218 13.36 -15.51 -1.29
N LEU A 219 12.91 -14.98 -0.15
CA LEU A 219 12.10 -13.77 -0.11
C LEU A 219 12.85 -12.55 -0.66
N GLY A 220 14.15 -12.41 -0.37
CA GLY A 220 14.98 -11.36 -0.97
C GLY A 220 15.08 -11.49 -2.51
N GLN A 221 15.46 -12.67 -3.00
CA GLN A 221 15.68 -12.91 -4.44
C GLN A 221 14.41 -12.71 -5.28
N VAL A 222 13.27 -13.23 -4.81
CA VAL A 222 11.98 -13.13 -5.54
C VAL A 222 11.55 -11.67 -5.72
N LEU A 223 11.91 -10.79 -4.78
CA LEU A 223 11.47 -9.40 -4.78
C LEU A 223 12.46 -8.45 -5.45
N GLU A 224 13.77 -8.74 -5.40
CA GLU A 224 14.77 -8.06 -6.24
C GLU A 224 14.46 -8.20 -7.74
N GLY A 225 13.97 -9.38 -8.16
CA GLY A 225 13.50 -9.62 -9.53
C GLY A 225 12.23 -8.85 -9.90
N ARG A 226 11.41 -8.43 -8.93
CA ARG A 226 10.21 -7.61 -9.18
C ARG A 226 10.54 -6.11 -9.28
N ASN A 227 11.46 -5.60 -8.45
CA ASN A 227 11.88 -4.19 -8.49
C ASN A 227 12.66 -3.81 -9.76
N THR A 228 13.33 -4.76 -10.40
CA THR A 228 13.94 -4.56 -11.73
C THR A 228 12.87 -4.35 -12.81
N THR A 229 11.69 -4.96 -12.68
CA THR A 229 10.58 -4.79 -13.64
C THR A 229 9.87 -3.44 -13.48
N TYR A 230 9.74 -2.92 -12.25
CA TYR A 230 9.14 -1.60 -11.98
C TYR A 230 10.00 -0.43 -12.47
N ARG A 231 11.34 -0.49 -12.35
CA ARG A 231 12.23 0.56 -12.90
C ARG A 231 12.26 0.56 -14.43
N VAL A 232 12.09 -0.61 -15.06
CA VAL A 232 12.03 -0.74 -16.51
C VAL A 232 10.68 -0.26 -17.05
N GLY A 233 9.56 -0.48 -16.35
CA GLY A 233 8.25 0.07 -16.73
C GLY A 233 8.20 1.61 -16.81
N ALA A 234 8.91 2.31 -15.92
CA ALA A 234 9.01 3.78 -15.96
C ALA A 234 9.92 4.30 -17.11
N LEU A 235 10.87 3.50 -17.57
CA LEU A 235 11.73 3.81 -18.73
C LEU A 235 11.07 3.43 -20.07
N PHE A 236 10.24 2.40 -20.11
CA PHE A 236 9.54 1.98 -21.33
C PHE A 236 8.40 2.93 -21.73
N SER A 237 7.70 3.58 -20.78
CA SER A 237 6.69 4.60 -21.11
C SER A 237 7.30 5.85 -21.77
N ASN A 238 8.54 6.20 -21.46
CA ASN A 238 9.22 7.33 -22.11
C ASN A 238 9.86 6.97 -23.46
N LYS A 239 10.16 5.69 -23.71
CA LYS A 239 10.71 5.24 -25.00
C LYS A 239 9.63 5.04 -26.06
N VAL A 240 8.46 4.52 -25.68
CA VAL A 240 7.32 4.35 -26.61
C VAL A 240 6.69 5.71 -27.01
N ALA A 241 6.75 6.72 -26.14
CA ALA A 241 6.30 8.08 -26.47
C ALA A 241 7.28 8.85 -27.38
N ALA A 242 8.59 8.52 -27.34
CA ALA A 242 9.60 9.14 -28.19
C ALA A 242 9.64 8.54 -29.61
N ASP A 243 9.34 7.26 -29.77
CA ASP A 243 9.34 6.60 -31.09
C ASP A 243 8.05 6.84 -31.89
N HIS A 244 6.97 7.33 -31.26
CA HIS A 244 5.72 7.70 -31.94
C HIS A 244 5.64 9.15 -32.45
N SER A 245 6.62 10.01 -32.13
CA SER A 245 6.69 11.38 -32.66
C SER A 245 7.63 11.56 -33.87
N VAL A 246 8.36 10.51 -34.28
CA VAL A 246 9.30 10.55 -35.43
C VAL A 246 8.77 9.79 -36.66
N GLY A 247 7.68 9.03 -36.54
CA GLY A 247 7.19 8.12 -37.60
C GLY A 247 6.07 8.61 -38.53
N LYS A 248 5.63 9.87 -38.46
CA LYS A 248 4.56 10.40 -39.35
C LYS A 248 4.97 11.68 -40.07
N SER A 249 5.90 11.56 -41.01
CA SER A 249 6.02 12.48 -42.15
C SER A 249 6.93 11.87 -43.19
N ARG A 250 6.38 11.04 -44.08
CA ARG A 250 6.75 11.01 -45.50
C ARG A 250 5.84 10.06 -46.27
N THR A 251 5.53 10.49 -47.49
CA THR A 251 4.89 9.79 -48.61
C THR A 251 3.36 9.72 -48.65
N VAL A 252 2.75 10.81 -49.13
CA VAL A 252 1.71 10.75 -50.18
C VAL A 252 1.92 11.93 -51.14
N GLY A 253 2.07 11.64 -52.44
CA GLY A 253 1.54 12.51 -53.48
C GLY A 253 2.53 13.19 -54.43
N GLN A 254 2.66 12.57 -55.60
CA GLN A 254 2.96 13.11 -56.95
C GLN A 254 4.42 13.39 -57.31
#